data_AF-A0A7W0ZAE3-F1
#
_entry.id   AF-A0A7W0ZAE3-F1
#
_cell.length_a   1.000
_cell.length_b   1.000
_cell.length_c   1.000
_cell.angle_alpha   90.00
_cell.angle_beta   90.00
_cell.angle_gamma   90.00
#
_symmetry.space_group_name_H-M   'P 1'
#
loop_
_entity.id
_entity.type
_entity.pdbx_description
1 polymer ?
#
loop_
_entity_poly.entity_id
_entity_poly.type
_entity_poly.pdbx_seq_one_letter_code
_entity_poly.pdbx_strand_id
1 'polypeptide(L)'
;MAVERVLGRRELNRALLARQLLLERSPESVPRAVEQLAGLQAQYTPSPYLSLWTRLAEFERQSLTCALECKEVVKALLMRGTLHIVTPRDFWAAATARRELGGSPWPPSFEQRLPAHELARIAGQILVELRDEPRTFSEVGTLLAPHADGELSTTFLWRRVQGQEHVVHVPPSGTWGYHKEGVYRAAGSVIPGEAPPAEEALDHLVRRYLAAFGPAAKQDVA
;
A
#
# COMPACT_ATOMS: atom_id res chain seq x y z
N MET A 1 13.52 20.44 -39.77
CA MET A 1 12.65 19.81 -38.76
C MET A 1 13.41 18.63 -38.18
N ALA A 2 13.65 18.59 -36.88
CA ALA A 2 14.29 17.43 -36.26
C ALA A 2 13.32 16.25 -36.35
N VAL A 3 13.78 15.13 -36.92
CA VAL A 3 12.98 13.90 -36.94
C VAL A 3 12.87 13.42 -35.50
N GLU A 4 11.64 13.32 -35.00
CA GLU A 4 11.38 12.81 -33.66
C GLU A 4 11.83 11.35 -33.58
N ARG A 5 12.81 11.08 -32.70
CA ARG A 5 13.37 9.74 -32.56
C ARG A 5 12.38 8.84 -31.82
N VAL A 6 11.93 7.78 -32.50
CA VAL A 6 11.09 6.73 -31.91
C VAL A 6 11.98 5.71 -31.19
N LEU A 7 11.67 5.43 -29.92
CA LEU A 7 12.35 4.39 -29.13
C LEU A 7 11.87 2.99 -29.54
N GLY A 8 12.80 2.08 -29.78
CA GLY A 8 12.52 0.67 -30.05
C GLY A 8 12.25 -0.13 -28.76
N ARG A 9 11.66 -1.33 -28.92
CA ARG A 9 11.31 -2.23 -27.81
C ARG A 9 12.49 -2.56 -26.88
N ARG A 10 13.69 -2.74 -27.45
CA ARG A 10 14.89 -3.04 -26.65
C ARG A 10 15.29 -1.86 -25.77
N GLU A 11 15.19 -0.64 -26.30
CA GLU A 11 15.51 0.59 -25.56
C GLU A 11 14.51 0.81 -24.44
N LEU A 12 13.21 0.66 -24.72
CA LEU A 12 12.15 0.73 -23.71
C LEU A 12 12.34 -0.33 -22.61
N ASN A 13 12.69 -1.57 -22.97
CA ASN A 13 12.95 -2.62 -22.01
C ASN A 13 14.16 -2.31 -21.12
N ARG A 14 15.27 -1.81 -21.68
CA ARG A 14 16.45 -1.42 -20.89
C ARG A 14 16.14 -0.24 -19.99
N ALA A 15 15.39 0.74 -20.46
CA ALA A 15 14.95 1.88 -19.66
C ALA A 15 14.04 1.45 -18.48
N LEU A 16 13.12 0.51 -18.72
CA LEU A 16 12.30 -0.07 -17.64
C LEU A 16 13.17 -0.80 -16.62
N LEU A 17 14.07 -1.69 -17.05
CA LEU A 17 14.95 -2.43 -16.14
C LEU A 17 15.89 -1.52 -15.34
N ALA A 18 16.36 -0.42 -15.94
CA ALA A 18 17.14 0.59 -15.23
C ALA A 18 16.31 1.24 -14.12
N ARG A 19 15.09 1.71 -14.42
CA ARG A 19 14.17 2.28 -13.41
C ARG A 19 13.82 1.28 -12.33
N GLN A 20 13.72 0.00 -12.67
CA GLN A 20 13.39 -1.08 -11.75
C GLN A 20 14.60 -1.61 -10.95
N LEU A 21 15.79 -1.00 -11.10
CA LEU A 21 17.02 -1.42 -10.41
C LEU A 21 17.44 -2.86 -10.73
N LEU A 22 17.25 -3.28 -11.99
CA LEU A 22 17.48 -4.64 -12.46
C LEU A 22 18.62 -4.77 -13.48
N LEU A 23 19.24 -3.66 -13.89
CA LEU A 23 20.47 -3.72 -14.72
C LEU A 23 21.73 -3.89 -13.87
N GLU A 24 21.72 -3.27 -12.69
CA GLU A 24 22.79 -3.34 -11.70
C GLU A 24 22.18 -3.19 -10.32
N ARG A 25 22.87 -3.75 -9.30
CA ARG A 25 22.44 -3.58 -7.91
C ARG A 25 22.78 -2.17 -7.45
N SER A 26 21.80 -1.47 -6.92
CA SER A 26 21.89 -0.06 -6.53
C SER A 26 22.41 0.11 -5.08
N PRO A 27 23.21 1.15 -4.79
CA PRO A 27 23.61 1.51 -3.42
C PRO A 27 22.51 2.30 -2.66
N GLU A 28 21.31 2.45 -3.25
CA GLU A 28 20.21 3.20 -2.65
C GLU A 28 19.71 2.60 -1.33
N SER A 29 19.17 3.47 -0.47
CA SER A 29 18.50 3.06 0.75
C SER A 29 17.16 2.36 0.47
N VAL A 30 16.67 1.56 1.43
CA VAL A 30 15.37 0.86 1.32
C VAL A 30 14.22 1.82 0.99
N PRO A 31 14.03 2.96 1.70
CA PRO A 31 12.92 3.88 1.38
C PRO A 31 13.02 4.44 -0.04
N ARG A 32 14.24 4.80 -0.50
CA ARG A 32 14.47 5.31 -1.86
C ARG A 32 14.18 4.29 -2.93
N ALA A 33 14.59 3.04 -2.72
CA ALA A 33 14.27 1.96 -3.65
C ALA A 33 12.76 1.69 -3.70
N VAL A 34 12.08 1.67 -2.54
CA VAL A 34 10.62 1.50 -2.47
C VAL A 34 9.89 2.63 -3.22
N GLU A 35 10.33 3.88 -3.06
CA GLU A 35 9.83 5.03 -3.82
C GLU A 35 10.08 4.89 -5.33
N GLN A 36 11.28 4.49 -5.72
CA GLN A 36 11.61 4.33 -7.14
C GLN A 36 10.81 3.22 -7.82
N LEU A 37 10.45 2.19 -7.06
CA LEU A 37 9.66 1.05 -7.53
C LEU A 37 8.14 1.29 -7.46
N ALA A 38 7.71 2.49 -7.01
CA ALA A 38 6.31 2.83 -6.78
C ALA A 38 5.61 1.87 -5.79
N GLY A 39 6.34 1.45 -4.76
CA GLY A 39 5.88 0.48 -3.77
C GLY A 39 6.15 -0.98 -4.15
N LEU A 40 6.06 -1.85 -3.15
CA LEU A 40 6.28 -3.30 -3.30
C LEU A 40 5.08 -4.08 -2.80
N GLN A 41 4.56 -5.00 -3.60
CA GLN A 41 3.49 -5.88 -3.15
C GLN A 41 3.99 -6.79 -2.01
N ALA A 42 3.21 -6.85 -0.94
CA ALA A 42 3.58 -7.46 0.34
C ALA A 42 2.49 -8.38 0.92
N GLN A 43 1.65 -8.99 0.06
CA GLN A 43 0.65 -9.96 0.49
C GLN A 43 1.31 -11.20 1.07
N TYR A 44 2.38 -11.66 0.42
CA TYR A 44 3.30 -12.66 0.97
C TYR A 44 4.53 -11.93 1.52
N THR A 45 4.69 -11.97 2.84
CA THR A 45 5.69 -11.19 3.58
C THR A 45 7.13 -11.32 3.06
N PRO A 46 7.62 -12.50 2.64
CA PRO A 46 8.94 -12.63 2.01
C PRO A 46 9.16 -11.86 0.70
N SER A 47 8.11 -11.52 -0.06
CA SER A 47 8.26 -11.00 -1.43
C SER A 47 8.99 -9.66 -1.51
N PRO A 48 8.67 -8.64 -0.69
CA PRO A 48 9.42 -7.38 -0.67
C PRO A 48 10.90 -7.55 -0.30
N TYR A 49 11.21 -8.44 0.64
CA TYR A 49 12.59 -8.71 1.04
C TYR A 49 13.40 -9.32 -0.12
N LEU A 50 12.83 -10.30 -0.82
CA LEU A 50 13.48 -10.88 -2.00
C LEU A 50 13.59 -9.86 -3.14
N SER A 51 12.56 -9.05 -3.34
CA SER A 51 12.56 -7.96 -4.33
C SER A 51 13.71 -6.98 -4.11
N LEU A 52 13.91 -6.52 -2.87
CA LEU A 52 14.99 -5.60 -2.52
C LEU A 52 16.36 -6.27 -2.56
N TRP A 53 16.48 -7.52 -2.09
CA TRP A 53 17.74 -8.28 -2.15
C TRP A 53 18.31 -8.36 -3.57
N THR A 54 17.45 -8.60 -4.56
CA THR A 54 17.87 -8.65 -5.98
C THR A 54 18.27 -7.29 -6.57
N ARG A 55 17.87 -6.18 -5.95
CA ARG A 55 17.99 -4.82 -6.52
C ARG A 55 19.00 -3.93 -5.81
N LEU A 56 19.27 -4.18 -4.54
CA LEU A 56 20.11 -3.33 -3.70
C LEU A 56 21.42 -4.05 -3.36
N ALA A 57 22.55 -3.35 -3.44
CA ALA A 57 23.89 -3.93 -3.29
C ALA A 57 24.18 -4.37 -1.85
N GLU A 58 23.83 -3.54 -0.87
CA GLU A 58 24.12 -3.74 0.55
C GLU A 58 22.89 -4.19 1.35
N PHE A 59 21.88 -4.75 0.69
CA PHE A 59 20.65 -5.14 1.36
C PHE A 59 20.82 -6.39 2.22
N GLU A 60 20.50 -6.24 3.50
CA GLU A 60 20.27 -7.33 4.41
C GLU A 60 18.78 -7.44 4.73
N ARG A 61 18.34 -8.65 5.13
CA ARG A 61 16.96 -8.85 5.58
C ARG A 61 16.59 -7.87 6.70
N GLN A 62 17.51 -7.57 7.61
CA GLN A 62 17.25 -6.66 8.72
C GLN A 62 17.00 -5.22 8.24
N SER A 63 17.53 -4.80 7.09
CA SER A 63 17.35 -3.45 6.55
C SER A 63 15.87 -3.10 6.34
N LEU A 64 15.07 -4.00 5.76
CA LEU A 64 13.63 -3.76 5.58
C LEU A 64 12.86 -3.87 6.91
N THR A 65 13.26 -4.79 7.80
CA THR A 65 12.65 -4.90 9.12
C THR A 65 12.84 -3.62 9.92
N CYS A 66 14.07 -3.08 9.99
CA CYS A 66 14.35 -1.80 10.62
C CYS A 66 13.57 -0.66 9.97
N ALA A 67 13.50 -0.60 8.63
CA ALA A 67 12.73 0.45 7.96
C ALA A 67 11.22 0.42 8.31
N LEU A 68 10.64 -0.77 8.52
CA LEU A 68 9.26 -0.93 9.01
C LEU A 68 9.12 -0.51 10.48
N GLU A 69 10.07 -0.89 11.34
CA GLU A 69 10.09 -0.55 12.77
C GLU A 69 10.28 0.96 13.00
N CYS A 70 11.14 1.59 12.21
CA CYS A 70 11.40 3.03 12.20
C CYS A 70 10.34 3.83 11.42
N LYS A 71 9.35 3.16 10.79
CA LYS A 71 8.27 3.76 10.01
C LYS A 71 8.74 4.57 8.80
N GLU A 72 9.94 4.28 8.30
CA GLU A 72 10.46 4.85 7.04
C GLU A 72 9.74 4.26 5.83
N VAL A 73 9.21 3.05 5.99
CA VAL A 73 8.25 2.42 5.09
C VAL A 73 7.10 1.83 5.90
N VAL A 74 5.94 1.68 5.27
CA VAL A 74 4.70 1.25 5.92
C VAL A 74 4.05 0.14 5.11
N LYS A 75 3.38 -0.79 5.77
CA LYS A 75 2.62 -1.86 5.12
C LYS A 75 1.12 -1.58 5.24
N ALA A 76 0.41 -1.48 4.12
CA ALA A 76 -1.02 -1.18 4.12
C ALA A 76 -1.76 -1.78 2.91
N LEU A 77 -3.09 -1.82 2.99
CA LEU A 77 -3.96 -2.20 1.87
C LEU A 77 -4.11 -1.00 0.92
N LEU A 78 -3.52 -1.08 -0.27
CA LEU A 78 -3.43 0.05 -1.20
C LEU A 78 -3.92 -0.35 -2.59
N MET A 79 -3.05 -0.25 -3.60
CA MET A 79 -3.37 -0.45 -5.02
C MET A 79 -4.08 -1.80 -5.22
N ARG A 80 -5.20 -1.75 -5.96
CA ARG A 80 -6.03 -2.92 -6.30
C ARG A 80 -6.53 -3.73 -5.08
N GLY A 81 -6.58 -3.11 -3.89
CA GLY A 81 -7.02 -3.78 -2.67
C GLY A 81 -6.10 -4.92 -2.23
N THR A 82 -4.78 -4.75 -2.40
CA THR A 82 -3.76 -5.70 -1.95
C THR A 82 -2.74 -5.02 -1.04
N LEU A 83 -2.05 -5.81 -0.22
CA LEU A 83 -1.05 -5.30 0.72
C LEU A 83 0.21 -4.84 -0.01
N HIS A 84 0.70 -3.66 0.31
CA HIS A 84 1.91 -3.07 -0.23
C HIS A 84 2.79 -2.46 0.86
N ILE A 85 4.10 -2.43 0.61
CA ILE A 85 5.08 -1.60 1.32
C ILE A 85 5.36 -0.35 0.49
N VAL A 86 5.19 0.82 1.10
CA VAL A 86 5.41 2.14 0.49
C VAL A 86 6.05 3.08 1.52
N THR A 87 6.59 4.24 1.10
CA THR A 87 6.98 5.28 2.06
C THR A 87 5.76 6.02 2.62
N PRO A 88 5.85 6.68 3.79
CA PRO A 88 4.77 7.48 4.36
C PRO A 88 4.12 8.47 3.37
N ARG A 89 4.92 9.17 2.57
CA ARG A 89 4.43 10.10 1.55
C ARG A 89 3.59 9.40 0.48
N ASP A 90 4.11 8.29 -0.06
CA ASP A 90 3.42 7.51 -1.09
C ASP A 90 2.16 6.82 -0.51
N PHE A 91 2.18 6.44 0.79
CA PHE A 91 1.01 5.93 1.50
C PHE A 91 -0.12 6.95 1.51
N TRP A 92 0.13 8.19 1.96
CA TRP A 92 -0.92 9.21 2.05
C TRP A 92 -1.50 9.57 0.67
N ALA A 93 -0.66 9.65 -0.36
CA ALA A 93 -1.12 9.86 -1.73
C ALA A 93 -1.97 8.69 -2.23
N ALA A 94 -1.51 7.44 -2.06
CA ALA A 94 -2.23 6.23 -2.48
C ALA A 94 -3.57 6.06 -1.74
N ALA A 95 -3.59 6.34 -0.44
CA ALA A 95 -4.78 6.26 0.38
C ALA A 95 -5.82 7.31 -0.05
N THR A 96 -5.37 8.55 -0.30
CA THR A 96 -6.23 9.63 -0.83
C THR A 96 -6.82 9.27 -2.19
N ALA A 97 -5.99 8.87 -3.14
CA ALA A 97 -6.45 8.49 -4.48
C ALA A 97 -7.46 7.33 -4.42
N ARG A 98 -7.23 6.34 -3.55
CA ARG A 98 -8.17 5.23 -3.36
C ARG A 98 -9.53 5.69 -2.83
N ARG A 99 -9.56 6.66 -1.93
CA ARG A 99 -10.80 7.24 -1.39
C ARG A 99 -11.56 8.04 -2.45
N GLU A 100 -10.84 8.86 -3.22
CA GLU A 100 -11.39 9.77 -4.23
C GLU A 100 -11.88 9.06 -5.49
N LEU A 101 -11.17 8.02 -5.92
CA LEU A 101 -11.56 7.27 -7.12
C LEU A 101 -12.86 6.49 -6.93
N GLY A 102 -13.43 6.46 -5.71
CA GLY A 102 -14.86 6.24 -5.43
C GLY A 102 -15.46 4.89 -5.83
N GLY A 103 -14.73 4.08 -6.59
CA GLY A 103 -15.08 2.71 -6.91
C GLY A 103 -14.70 1.84 -5.73
N SER A 104 -15.71 1.32 -5.04
CA SER A 104 -15.51 0.11 -4.26
C SER A 104 -14.83 -0.89 -5.19
N PRO A 105 -13.63 -1.43 -4.89
CA PRO A 105 -13.01 -2.49 -5.69
C PRO A 105 -13.79 -3.81 -5.58
N TRP A 106 -15.06 -3.72 -5.17
CA TRP A 106 -15.91 -4.78 -4.73
C TRP A 106 -17.10 -4.89 -5.67
N PRO A 107 -17.59 -6.11 -5.94
CA PRO A 107 -18.78 -6.30 -6.75
C PRO A 107 -19.98 -5.48 -6.21
N PRO A 108 -20.90 -5.01 -7.06
CA PRO A 108 -22.12 -4.32 -6.62
C PRO A 108 -22.92 -5.08 -5.57
N SER A 109 -22.92 -6.42 -5.63
CA SER A 109 -23.56 -7.27 -4.61
C SER A 109 -22.95 -7.12 -3.21
N PHE A 110 -21.66 -6.76 -3.12
CA PHE A 110 -20.99 -6.50 -1.85
C PHE A 110 -21.36 -5.11 -1.33
N GLU A 111 -21.51 -4.12 -2.20
CA GLU A 111 -21.97 -2.78 -1.83
C GLU A 111 -23.41 -2.79 -1.30
N GLN A 112 -24.30 -3.56 -1.95
CA GLN A 112 -25.69 -3.71 -1.54
C GLN A 112 -25.84 -4.26 -0.11
N ARG A 113 -24.93 -5.16 0.29
CA ARG A 113 -24.95 -5.82 1.61
C ARG A 113 -24.46 -4.91 2.75
N LEU A 114 -23.71 -3.86 2.44
CA LEU A 114 -23.21 -2.93 3.45
C LEU A 114 -23.24 -1.51 2.87
N PRO A 115 -24.33 -0.75 3.11
CA PRO A 115 -24.49 0.62 2.64
C PRO A 115 -23.32 1.52 3.06
N ALA A 116 -22.95 2.48 2.20
CA ALA A 116 -21.77 3.33 2.42
C ALA A 116 -21.79 4.11 3.75
N HIS A 117 -22.95 4.60 4.17
CA HIS A 117 -23.10 5.32 5.44
C HIS A 117 -22.87 4.42 6.66
N GLU A 118 -23.30 3.16 6.58
CA GLU A 118 -23.10 2.19 7.65
C GLU A 118 -21.64 1.73 7.71
N LEU A 119 -21.02 1.49 6.56
CA LEU A 119 -19.58 1.24 6.48
C LEU A 119 -18.78 2.39 7.09
N ALA A 120 -19.11 3.64 6.76
CA ALA A 120 -18.43 4.81 7.33
C ALA A 120 -18.59 4.88 8.85
N ARG A 121 -19.79 4.57 9.38
CA ARG A 121 -20.05 4.51 10.83
C ARG A 121 -19.19 3.45 11.52
N ILE A 122 -19.19 2.22 11.01
CA ILE A 122 -18.40 1.11 11.56
C ILE A 122 -16.91 1.41 11.47
N ALA A 123 -16.45 1.87 10.31
CA ALA A 123 -15.04 2.14 10.07
C ALA A 123 -14.52 3.25 10.98
N GLY A 124 -15.31 4.30 11.22
CA GLY A 124 -14.98 5.36 12.18
C GLY A 124 -14.85 4.84 13.62
N GLN A 125 -15.74 3.94 14.06
CA GLN A 125 -15.66 3.31 15.38
C GLN A 125 -14.39 2.47 15.53
N ILE A 126 -14.12 1.60 14.55
CA ILE A 126 -12.91 0.76 14.57
C ILE A 126 -11.64 1.63 14.50
N LEU A 127 -11.65 2.72 13.74
CA LEU A 127 -10.50 3.60 13.64
C LEU A 127 -10.16 4.26 14.98
N VAL A 128 -11.16 4.61 15.81
CA VAL A 128 -10.95 5.11 17.18
C VAL A 128 -10.22 4.08 18.03
N GLU A 129 -10.68 2.82 18.02
CA GLU A 129 -10.06 1.72 18.76
C GLU A 129 -8.60 1.43 18.37
N LEU A 130 -8.20 1.79 17.15
CA LEU A 130 -6.86 1.59 16.61
C LEU A 130 -5.90 2.77 16.84
N ARG A 131 -6.33 3.87 17.49
CA ARG A 131 -5.48 5.06 17.67
C ARG A 131 -4.40 4.87 18.71
N ASP A 132 -4.76 4.36 19.88
CA ASP A 132 -3.90 4.44 21.07
C ASP A 132 -2.95 3.25 21.16
N GLU A 133 -3.49 2.04 20.96
CA GLU A 133 -2.79 0.77 21.14
C GLU A 133 -2.89 -0.09 19.86
N PRO A 134 -1.87 -0.90 19.53
CA PRO A 134 -2.00 -1.87 18.45
C PRO A 134 -3.12 -2.88 18.74
N ARG A 135 -3.83 -3.31 17.70
CA ARG A 135 -4.82 -4.39 17.79
C ARG A 135 -4.47 -5.53 16.86
N THR A 136 -4.62 -6.76 17.33
CA THR A 136 -4.47 -7.94 16.48
C THR A 136 -5.70 -8.15 15.59
N PHE A 137 -5.57 -8.99 14.56
CA PHE A 137 -6.70 -9.33 13.69
C PHE A 137 -7.87 -9.97 14.48
N SER A 138 -7.57 -10.80 15.47
CA SER A 138 -8.58 -11.42 16.34
C SER A 138 -9.28 -10.38 17.21
N GLU A 139 -8.55 -9.43 17.78
CA GLU A 139 -9.14 -8.33 18.55
C GLU A 139 -10.03 -7.44 17.69
N VAL A 140 -9.57 -7.09 16.48
CA VAL A 140 -10.40 -6.39 15.48
C VAL A 140 -11.64 -7.21 15.11
N GLY A 141 -11.50 -8.53 15.00
CA GLY A 141 -12.62 -9.44 14.80
C GLY A 141 -13.67 -9.35 15.91
N THR A 142 -13.24 -9.28 17.17
CA THR A 142 -14.11 -9.07 18.33
C THR A 142 -14.81 -7.70 18.28
N LEU A 143 -14.10 -6.64 17.90
CA LEU A 143 -14.68 -5.30 17.76
C LEU A 143 -15.72 -5.24 16.62
N LEU A 144 -15.53 -6.04 15.57
CA LEU A 144 -16.45 -6.13 14.43
C LEU A 144 -17.61 -7.11 14.65
N ALA A 145 -17.51 -8.01 15.63
CA ALA A 145 -18.52 -9.05 15.87
C ALA A 145 -19.94 -8.48 16.10
N PRO A 146 -20.15 -7.36 16.81
CA PRO A 146 -21.47 -6.74 16.96
C PRO A 146 -22.07 -6.19 15.66
N HIS A 147 -21.25 -6.01 14.62
CA HIS A 147 -21.67 -5.52 13.30
C HIS A 147 -21.79 -6.64 12.28
N ALA A 148 -21.39 -7.86 12.63
CA ALA A 148 -21.57 -9.03 11.81
C ALA A 148 -23.03 -9.50 11.90
N ASP A 149 -23.56 -9.95 10.78
CA ASP A 149 -24.83 -10.67 10.70
C ASP A 149 -24.61 -11.98 9.94
N GLY A 150 -25.64 -12.82 9.83
CA GLY A 150 -25.53 -14.12 9.15
C GLY A 150 -25.00 -14.02 7.71
N GLU A 151 -25.10 -12.86 7.08
CA GLU A 151 -24.52 -12.60 5.76
C GLU A 151 -23.13 -11.94 5.88
N LEU A 152 -22.92 -11.00 6.80
CA LEU A 152 -21.70 -10.21 6.95
C LEU A 152 -20.72 -10.85 7.94
N SER A 153 -19.67 -11.51 7.44
CA SER A 153 -18.59 -11.99 8.30
C SER A 153 -17.69 -10.86 8.80
N THR A 154 -17.08 -11.03 9.97
CA THR A 154 -16.08 -10.07 10.52
C THR A 154 -14.90 -9.87 9.58
N THR A 155 -14.48 -10.90 8.85
CA THR A 155 -13.42 -10.81 7.84
C THR A 155 -13.85 -9.95 6.65
N PHE A 156 -15.10 -10.09 6.20
CA PHE A 156 -15.66 -9.25 5.14
C PHE A 156 -15.70 -7.78 5.59
N LEU A 157 -16.26 -7.52 6.78
CA LEU A 157 -16.34 -6.19 7.36
C LEU A 157 -14.95 -5.57 7.49
N TRP A 158 -13.96 -6.32 7.97
CA TRP A 158 -12.59 -5.82 8.11
C TRP A 158 -12.00 -5.38 6.78
N ARG A 159 -12.16 -6.19 5.72
CA ARG A 159 -11.61 -5.84 4.40
C ARG A 159 -12.30 -4.60 3.82
N ARG A 160 -13.57 -4.34 4.18
CA ARG A 160 -14.29 -3.11 3.83
C ARG A 160 -13.78 -1.92 4.65
N VAL A 161 -13.58 -2.07 5.95
CA VAL A 161 -13.01 -1.02 6.83
C VAL A 161 -11.62 -0.60 6.37
N GLN A 162 -10.72 -1.54 6.06
CA GLN A 162 -9.39 -1.24 5.48
C GLN A 162 -9.46 -0.63 4.07
N GLY A 163 -10.62 -0.73 3.41
CA GLY A 163 -10.88 -0.06 2.14
C GLY A 163 -11.30 1.38 2.29
N GLN A 164 -12.01 1.69 3.38
CA GLN A 164 -12.59 2.99 3.67
C GLN A 164 -11.61 3.89 4.43
N GLU A 165 -10.91 3.33 5.41
CA GLU A 165 -10.12 4.08 6.39
C GLU A 165 -8.63 3.79 6.28
N HIS A 166 -7.84 4.74 6.77
CA HIS A 166 -6.38 4.67 6.75
C HIS A 166 -5.87 3.80 7.90
N VAL A 167 -5.74 2.50 7.64
CA VAL A 167 -5.19 1.51 8.56
C VAL A 167 -3.86 0.97 8.03
N VAL A 168 -2.88 0.80 8.92
CA VAL A 168 -1.59 0.21 8.60
C VAL A 168 -1.32 -1.03 9.45
N HIS A 169 -0.54 -1.96 8.90
CA HIS A 169 0.11 -2.99 9.69
C HIS A 169 1.30 -2.36 10.44
N VAL A 170 1.49 -2.76 11.69
CA VAL A 170 2.66 -2.38 12.50
C VAL A 170 3.48 -3.61 12.87
N PRO A 171 4.82 -3.49 12.98
CA PRO A 171 5.67 -4.58 13.44
C PRO A 171 5.19 -5.15 14.79
N PRO A 172 5.32 -6.47 14.99
CA PRO A 172 6.02 -7.42 14.13
C PRO A 172 5.22 -7.88 12.89
N SER A 173 3.97 -7.41 12.69
CA SER A 173 3.19 -7.77 11.51
C SER A 173 3.86 -7.28 10.22
N GLY A 174 4.03 -8.19 9.27
CA GLY A 174 4.65 -7.89 7.98
C GLY A 174 6.17 -7.97 7.95
N THR A 175 6.82 -8.36 9.05
CA THR A 175 8.27 -8.64 9.05
C THR A 175 8.58 -10.10 8.71
N TRP A 176 9.75 -10.35 8.12
CA TRP A 176 10.17 -11.71 7.78
C TRP A 176 10.26 -12.61 9.02
N GLY A 177 9.70 -13.81 8.94
CA GLY A 177 9.73 -14.80 10.04
C GLY A 177 8.61 -14.62 11.07
N TYR A 178 7.80 -13.55 10.96
CA TYR A 178 6.58 -13.41 11.73
C TYR A 178 5.42 -14.11 11.00
N HIS A 179 4.87 -15.15 11.64
CA HIS A 179 3.85 -16.03 11.08
C HIS A 179 2.50 -15.98 11.82
N LYS A 180 2.33 -15.00 12.71
CA LYS A 180 1.07 -14.80 13.44
C LYS A 180 0.15 -13.84 12.68
N GLU A 181 -0.96 -13.51 13.32
CA GLU A 181 -2.00 -12.64 12.79
C GLU A 181 -1.55 -11.19 12.52
N GLY A 182 -2.36 -10.46 11.75
CA GLY A 182 -2.13 -9.03 11.51
C GLY A 182 -2.15 -8.23 12.82
N VAL A 183 -1.33 -7.18 12.90
CA VAL A 183 -1.33 -6.21 14.01
C VAL A 183 -1.47 -4.83 13.39
N TYR A 184 -2.44 -4.05 13.86
CA TYR A 184 -2.94 -2.87 13.16
C TYR A 184 -2.96 -1.63 14.05
N ARG A 185 -2.78 -0.47 13.42
CA ARG A 185 -2.94 0.87 13.99
C ARG A 185 -3.64 1.79 13.01
N ALA A 186 -4.31 2.82 13.53
CA ALA A 186 -4.80 3.93 12.72
C ALA A 186 -3.59 4.69 12.15
N ALA A 187 -3.53 4.89 10.84
CA ALA A 187 -2.35 5.45 10.17
C ALA A 187 -1.96 6.83 10.73
N GLY A 188 -2.94 7.72 10.96
CA GLY A 188 -2.71 9.05 11.50
C GLY A 188 -2.14 9.07 12.94
N SER A 189 -2.15 7.93 13.64
CA SER A 189 -1.53 7.81 14.97
C SER A 189 -0.05 7.42 14.94
N VAL A 190 0.43 6.86 13.82
CA VAL A 190 1.77 6.25 13.76
C VAL A 190 2.59 6.66 12.55
N ILE A 191 1.97 7.10 11.47
CA ILE A 191 2.64 7.48 10.22
C ILE A 191 2.78 9.00 10.17
N PRO A 192 4.00 9.53 9.92
CA PRO A 192 4.20 10.97 9.81
C PRO A 192 3.49 11.54 8.57
N GLY A 193 3.07 12.80 8.65
CA GLY A 193 2.36 13.51 7.59
C GLY A 193 0.85 13.29 7.60
N GLU A 194 0.18 13.77 6.57
CA GLU A 194 -1.27 13.72 6.41
C GLU A 194 -1.68 13.51 4.95
N ALA A 195 -2.95 13.19 4.74
CA ALA A 195 -3.53 13.02 3.41
C ALA A 195 -3.47 14.34 2.61
N PRO A 196 -2.78 14.38 1.45
CA PRO A 196 -2.77 15.56 0.59
C PRO A 196 -4.13 15.77 -0.11
N PRO A 197 -4.36 16.94 -0.73
CA PRO A 197 -5.49 17.13 -1.62
C PRO A 197 -5.55 16.08 -2.75
N ALA A 198 -6.76 15.75 -3.19
CA ALA A 198 -7.01 14.70 -4.21
C ALA A 198 -6.19 14.87 -5.49
N GLU A 199 -6.18 16.09 -6.04
CA GLU A 199 -5.45 16.42 -7.27
C GLU A 199 -3.94 16.21 -7.10
N GLU A 200 -3.36 16.72 -6.00
CA GLU A 200 -1.94 16.54 -5.68
C GLU A 200 -1.58 15.07 -5.47
N ALA A 201 -2.46 14.30 -4.83
CA ALA A 201 -2.29 12.87 -4.63
C ALA A 201 -2.21 12.12 -5.97
N LEU A 202 -3.16 12.40 -6.88
CA LEU A 202 -3.22 11.79 -8.20
C LEU A 202 -2.01 12.17 -9.05
N ASP A 203 -1.64 13.45 -9.08
CA ASP A 203 -0.45 13.94 -9.79
C ASP A 203 0.82 13.26 -9.29
N HIS A 204 0.97 13.13 -7.97
CA HIS A 204 2.09 12.44 -7.36
C HIS A 204 2.16 10.97 -7.77
N LEU A 205 1.04 10.25 -7.74
CA LEU A 205 0.99 8.83 -8.11
C LEU A 205 1.23 8.59 -9.60
N VAL A 206 0.71 9.46 -10.48
CA VAL A 206 0.98 9.37 -11.93
C VAL A 206 2.46 9.57 -12.20
N ARG A 207 3.09 10.59 -11.60
CA ARG A 207 4.54 10.82 -11.73
C ARG A 207 5.34 9.66 -11.18
N ARG A 208 4.95 9.14 -10.00
CA ARG A 208 5.57 7.98 -9.36
C ARG A 208 5.50 6.74 -10.26
N TYR A 209 4.34 6.46 -10.84
CA TYR A 209 4.13 5.35 -11.77
C TYR A 209 5.01 5.50 -13.02
N LEU A 210 5.00 6.67 -13.67
CA LEU A 210 5.77 6.89 -14.90
C LEU A 210 7.29 6.85 -14.63
N ALA A 211 7.74 7.31 -13.47
CA ALA A 211 9.13 7.21 -13.05
C ALA A 211 9.58 5.76 -12.80
N ALA A 212 8.65 4.85 -12.46
CA ALA A 212 8.93 3.43 -12.24
C ALA A 212 8.74 2.57 -13.50
N PHE A 213 7.66 2.81 -14.25
CA PHE A 213 7.15 1.91 -15.30
C PHE A 213 7.02 2.56 -16.69
N GLY A 214 7.27 3.87 -16.81
CA GLY A 214 7.01 4.60 -18.05
C GLY A 214 7.93 4.23 -19.22
N PRO A 215 7.62 4.68 -20.45
CA PRO A 215 6.38 5.37 -20.84
C PRO A 215 5.16 4.44 -20.77
N ALA A 216 3.99 5.00 -20.49
CA ALA A 216 2.76 4.23 -20.30
C ALA A 216 1.53 5.05 -20.74
N ALA A 217 0.48 4.38 -21.19
CA ALA A 217 -0.80 4.99 -21.52
C ALA A 217 -1.65 5.23 -20.26
N LYS A 218 -2.70 6.05 -20.38
CA LYS A 218 -3.66 6.28 -19.28
C LYS A 218 -4.24 4.98 -18.73
N GLN A 219 -4.53 4.01 -19.61
CA GLN A 219 -5.10 2.71 -19.24
C GLN A 219 -4.12 1.82 -18.46
N ASP A 220 -2.81 2.03 -18.63
CA ASP A 220 -1.79 1.27 -17.89
C ASP A 220 -1.64 1.79 -16.45
N VAL A 221 -1.89 3.10 -16.24
CA VAL A 221 -1.79 3.76 -14.94
C VAL A 221 -3.04 3.54 -14.08
N ALA A 222 -4.22 3.47 -14.73
CA ALA A 222 -5.53 3.41 -14.08
C ALA A 222 -5.83 2.08 -13.35
#